data_AF-A0AAV6RPR5-F1
#
_entry.id   AF-A0AAV6RPR5-F1
#
_cell.length_a   1.000
_cell.length_b   1.000
_cell.length_c   1.000
_cell.angle_alpha   90.00
_cell.angle_beta   90.00
_cell.angle_gamma   90.00
#
_symmetry.space_group_name_H-M   'P 1'
#
loop_
_entity.id
_entity.type
_entity.pdbx_description
1 polymer ?
#
loop_
_entity_poly.entity_id
_entity_poly.type
_entity_poly.pdbx_seq_one_letter_code
_entity_poly.pdbx_strand_id
1 'polypeptide(L)'
;MQMAKQLIHCKFREASGDLLMDFLINLNKRNKENLSSLSKCNGVFKDKRVVEYILLITREMRLDPLVGYHAIELFQRFMVKHLMNLFNAHTSAGVQPRRHKDARTFFDKIKEKFPILIFSCVQLASKLSLYSQMINNKTAVQFLHSVGISVSTQSLFNSEMMILKALEFRLHVPNPLTYMEILLEVLGHNEPSIHVERLYDMGHHVLQFVSLQRTPIYETLLKTISQCLNPTREQRYHICLAAMFPDVLAQAVTAMVVAG
;
A
#
# COMPACT_ATOMS: atom_id res chain seq x y z
N MET A 1 21.37 -9.42 20.89
CA MET A 1 21.02 -8.26 20.03
C MET A 1 19.56 -7.93 20.32
N GLN A 2 19.34 -6.89 21.12
CA GLN A 2 18.09 -6.62 21.82
C GLN A 2 17.17 -5.81 20.91
N MET A 3 15.99 -6.35 20.58
CA MET A 3 14.96 -5.64 19.82
C MET A 3 14.46 -4.46 20.65
N ALA A 4 14.84 -3.23 20.28
CA ALA A 4 14.16 -2.05 20.75
C ALA A 4 12.77 -1.99 20.07
N LYS A 5 11.78 -2.65 20.68
CA LYS A 5 10.36 -2.42 20.40
C LYS A 5 10.03 -1.00 20.84
N GLN A 6 10.14 -0.04 19.93
CA GLN A 6 9.24 1.11 19.94
C GLN A 6 8.14 0.80 18.93
N LEU A 7 7.25 -0.12 19.31
CA LEU A 7 5.90 -0.11 18.76
C LEU A 7 5.27 1.18 19.26
N ILE A 8 4.81 2.02 18.35
CA ILE A 8 3.89 3.09 18.68
C ILE A 8 2.76 2.43 19.47
N HIS A 9 2.58 2.86 20.72
CA HIS A 9 1.57 2.29 21.60
C HIS A 9 0.22 2.79 21.12
N CYS A 10 -0.37 2.08 20.15
CA CYS A 10 -1.72 2.33 19.71
C CYS A 10 -2.63 2.04 20.91
N LYS A 11 -3.37 3.04 21.35
CA LYS A 11 -4.32 2.89 22.46
C LYS A 11 -5.65 2.51 21.87
N PHE A 12 -6.24 1.45 22.43
CA PHE A 12 -7.56 1.00 22.03
C PHE A 12 -8.59 1.29 23.12
N ARG A 13 -9.87 1.31 22.73
CA ARG A 13 -11.05 1.57 23.57
C ARG A 13 -11.18 3.03 24.03
N GLU A 14 -10.68 3.97 23.24
CA GLU A 14 -10.78 5.41 23.52
C GLU A 14 -11.94 6.07 22.77
N ALA A 15 -12.39 5.50 21.64
CA ALA A 15 -13.46 6.06 20.84
C ALA A 15 -14.86 5.76 21.40
N SER A 16 -15.78 6.73 21.29
CA SER A 16 -17.18 6.55 21.66
C SER A 16 -17.93 5.69 20.64
N GLY A 17 -19.03 5.05 21.07
CA GLY A 17 -19.85 4.22 20.18
C GLY A 17 -20.36 4.97 18.93
N ASP A 18 -20.75 6.24 19.09
CA ASP A 18 -21.19 7.09 17.97
C ASP A 18 -20.06 7.33 16.95
N LEU A 19 -18.85 7.63 17.45
CA LEU A 19 -17.67 7.83 16.60
C LEU A 19 -17.28 6.54 15.87
N LEU A 20 -17.41 5.39 16.53
CA LEU A 20 -17.15 4.09 15.93
C LEU A 20 -18.15 3.75 14.82
N MET A 21 -19.43 4.08 15.03
CA MET A 21 -20.45 3.92 13.99
C MET A 21 -20.11 4.79 12.76
N ASP A 22 -19.72 6.04 12.98
CA ASP A 22 -19.28 6.94 11.90
C ASP A 22 -18.03 6.42 11.18
N PHE A 23 -17.05 5.87 11.90
CA PHE A 23 -15.87 5.26 11.30
C PHE A 23 -16.24 4.06 10.43
N LEU A 24 -17.12 3.17 10.89
CA LEU A 24 -17.58 2.02 10.11
C LEU A 24 -18.36 2.43 8.85
N ILE A 25 -19.25 3.43 8.96
CA ILE A 25 -19.99 3.97 7.82
C ILE A 25 -19.02 4.54 6.78
N ASN A 26 -18.05 5.34 7.22
CA ASN A 26 -17.05 5.93 6.34
C ASN A 26 -16.13 4.87 5.70
N LEU A 27 -15.71 3.87 6.48
CA LEU A 27 -14.88 2.76 6.01
C LEU A 27 -15.60 1.94 4.94
N ASN A 28 -16.88 1.63 5.14
CA ASN A 28 -17.72 0.94 4.17
C ASN A 28 -17.94 1.77 2.90
N LYS A 29 -18.25 3.07 3.04
CA LYS A 29 -18.41 3.98 1.91
C LYS A 29 -17.14 4.04 1.06
N ARG A 30 -15.99 4.28 1.69
CA ARG A 30 -14.68 4.29 1.02
C ARG A 30 -14.40 2.96 0.35
N ASN A 31 -14.67 1.84 1.02
CA ASN A 31 -14.48 0.52 0.44
C ASN A 31 -15.30 0.35 -0.86
N LYS A 32 -16.58 0.71 -0.85
CA LYS A 32 -17.45 0.67 -2.05
C LYS A 32 -16.93 1.56 -3.18
N GLU A 33 -16.49 2.78 -2.87
CA GLU A 33 -15.89 3.70 -3.84
C GLU A 33 -14.58 3.17 -4.43
N ASN A 34 -13.76 2.51 -3.62
CA ASN A 34 -12.54 1.87 -4.11
C ASN A 34 -12.91 0.73 -5.06
N LEU A 35 -13.80 -0.16 -4.66
CA LEU A 35 -14.25 -1.31 -5.48
C LEU A 35 -14.79 -0.88 -6.84
N SER A 36 -15.57 0.20 -6.89
CA SER A 36 -16.15 0.70 -8.13
C SER A 36 -15.15 1.41 -9.04
N SER A 37 -14.03 1.92 -8.49
CA SER A 37 -12.99 2.65 -9.23
C SER A 37 -11.77 1.82 -9.60
N LEU A 38 -11.80 0.50 -9.36
CA LEU A 38 -10.69 -0.38 -9.67
C LEU A 38 -10.44 -0.45 -11.19
N SER A 39 -9.15 -0.50 -11.53
CA SER A 39 -8.70 -0.64 -12.92
C SER A 39 -8.18 -2.05 -13.19
N LYS A 40 -8.14 -2.46 -14.46
CA LYS A 40 -7.55 -3.74 -14.89
C LYS A 40 -6.08 -3.91 -14.48
N CYS A 41 -5.39 -2.81 -14.16
CA CYS A 41 -3.99 -2.80 -13.75
C CYS A 41 -3.81 -2.75 -12.22
N ASN A 42 -4.87 -2.98 -11.44
CA ASN A 42 -4.78 -2.97 -9.98
C ASN A 42 -3.81 -4.05 -9.48
N GLY A 43 -2.88 -3.66 -8.61
CA GLY A 43 -1.90 -4.54 -7.99
C GLY A 43 -0.72 -4.97 -8.85
N VAL A 44 -0.61 -4.53 -10.12
CA VAL A 44 0.50 -4.90 -11.03
C VAL A 44 1.88 -4.48 -10.49
N PHE A 45 1.95 -3.38 -9.74
CA PHE A 45 3.15 -2.87 -9.08
C PHE A 45 3.23 -3.22 -7.60
N LYS A 46 2.35 -4.12 -7.12
CA LYS A 46 2.42 -4.74 -5.79
C LYS A 46 3.07 -6.12 -5.83
N ASP A 47 4.05 -6.30 -6.72
CA ASP A 47 4.89 -7.51 -6.73
C ASP A 47 5.61 -7.66 -5.39
N LYS A 48 5.86 -8.91 -4.98
CA LYS A 48 6.50 -9.24 -3.70
C LYS A 48 7.77 -8.44 -3.47
N ARG A 49 8.63 -8.30 -4.48
CA ARG A 49 9.92 -7.61 -4.34
C ARG A 49 9.76 -6.10 -4.13
N VAL A 50 8.77 -5.49 -4.79
CA VAL A 50 8.48 -4.05 -4.63
C VAL A 50 7.93 -3.79 -3.23
N VAL A 51 6.97 -4.61 -2.80
CA VAL A 51 6.37 -4.54 -1.46
C VAL A 51 7.44 -4.73 -0.38
N GLU A 52 8.26 -5.78 -0.51
CA GLU A 52 9.37 -6.07 0.40
C GLU A 52 10.35 -4.90 0.48
N TYR A 53 10.77 -4.37 -0.67
CA TYR A 53 11.69 -3.24 -0.72
C TYR A 53 11.14 -1.99 -0.01
N ILE A 54 9.86 -1.67 -0.21
CA ILE A 54 9.21 -0.55 0.49
C ILE A 54 9.17 -0.80 2.00
N LEU A 55 8.73 -1.98 2.43
CA LEU A 55 8.64 -2.31 3.86
C LEU A 55 10.01 -2.33 4.55
N LEU A 56 11.07 -2.74 3.84
CA LEU A 56 12.44 -2.68 4.32
C LEU A 56 12.90 -1.22 4.49
N ILE A 57 12.66 -0.35 3.51
CA ILE A 57 12.97 1.09 3.64
C ILE A 57 12.25 1.68 4.86
N THR A 58 10.95 1.41 5.01
CA THR A 58 10.15 1.88 6.16
C THR A 58 10.77 1.42 7.49
N ARG A 59 11.22 0.16 7.57
CA ARG A 59 11.87 -0.39 8.76
C ARG A 59 13.24 0.23 9.04
N GLU A 60 14.12 0.31 8.04
CA GLU A 60 15.47 0.89 8.16
C GLU A 60 15.41 2.36 8.59
N MET A 61 14.43 3.09 8.05
CA MET A 61 14.19 4.49 8.38
C MET A 61 13.38 4.68 9.68
N ARG A 62 13.02 3.59 10.39
CA ARG A 62 12.25 3.59 11.64
C ARG A 62 10.96 4.40 11.56
N LEU A 63 10.27 4.29 10.43
CA LEU A 63 8.99 4.96 10.20
C LEU A 63 7.84 4.13 10.77
N ASP A 64 6.72 4.80 11.03
CA ASP A 64 5.45 4.14 11.34
C ASP A 64 5.08 3.13 10.23
N PRO A 65 4.67 1.88 10.56
CA PRO A 65 4.22 0.89 9.58
C PRO A 65 3.15 1.39 8.60
N LEU A 66 2.25 2.30 9.01
CA LEU A 66 1.28 2.96 8.13
C LEU A 66 1.97 3.58 6.91
N VAL A 67 3.15 4.18 7.08
CA VAL A 67 3.92 4.82 6.00
C VAL A 67 4.26 3.81 4.91
N GLY A 68 4.66 2.60 5.27
CA GLY A 68 5.01 1.55 4.31
C GLY A 68 3.82 1.13 3.45
N TYR A 69 2.67 0.85 4.07
CA TYR A 69 1.46 0.47 3.35
C TYR A 69 0.92 1.61 2.48
N HIS A 70 1.00 2.85 2.96
CA HIS A 70 0.60 4.03 2.21
C HIS A 70 1.51 4.25 0.99
N ALA A 71 2.82 4.07 1.16
CA ALA A 71 3.80 4.19 0.07
C ALA A 71 3.59 3.14 -1.02
N ILE A 72 3.24 1.89 -0.67
CA ILE A 72 2.87 0.83 -1.62
C ILE A 72 1.71 1.30 -2.51
N GLU A 73 0.68 1.91 -1.92
CA GLU A 73 -0.47 2.39 -2.69
C GLU A 73 -0.18 3.62 -3.54
N LEU A 74 0.60 4.57 -3.02
CA LEU A 74 1.06 5.70 -3.82
C LEU A 74 1.85 5.23 -5.03
N PHE A 75 2.77 4.28 -4.83
CA PHE A 75 3.62 3.75 -5.89
C PHE A 75 2.79 3.01 -6.95
N GLN A 76 1.88 2.13 -6.54
CA GLN A 76 0.97 1.43 -7.45
C GLN A 76 0.17 2.40 -8.31
N ARG A 77 -0.50 3.38 -7.69
CA ARG A 77 -1.35 4.33 -8.41
C ARG A 77 -0.53 5.22 -9.34
N PHE A 78 0.63 5.66 -8.87
CA PHE A 78 1.54 6.49 -9.64
C PHE A 78 2.03 5.74 -10.88
N MET A 79 2.56 4.53 -10.72
CA MET A 79 3.14 3.76 -11.83
C MET A 79 2.11 3.42 -12.91
N VAL A 80 0.90 3.03 -12.51
CA VAL A 80 -0.19 2.79 -13.47
C VAL A 80 -0.51 4.06 -14.26
N LYS A 81 -0.72 5.18 -13.56
CA LYS A 81 -1.09 6.44 -14.23
C LYS A 81 0.04 7.02 -15.08
N HIS A 82 1.27 6.95 -14.60
CA HIS A 82 2.46 7.39 -15.31
C HIS A 82 2.60 6.63 -16.63
N LEU A 83 2.54 5.30 -16.60
CA LEU A 83 2.61 4.49 -17.81
C LEU A 83 1.42 4.70 -18.74
N MET A 84 0.18 4.78 -18.22
CA MET A 84 -1.01 5.04 -19.04
C MET A 84 -0.92 6.38 -19.79
N ASN A 85 -0.52 7.45 -19.09
CA ASN A 85 -0.35 8.77 -19.72
C ASN A 85 0.70 8.73 -20.83
N LEU A 86 1.77 7.97 -20.63
CA LEU A 86 2.84 7.83 -21.61
C LEU A 86 2.39 7.03 -22.82
N PHE A 87 1.70 5.90 -22.63
CA PHE A 87 1.10 5.15 -23.74
C PHE A 87 0.14 6.03 -24.56
N ASN A 88 -0.73 6.79 -23.89
CA ASN A 88 -1.68 7.66 -24.58
C ASN A 88 -1.00 8.79 -25.36
N ALA A 89 0.05 9.41 -24.80
CA ALA A 89 0.84 10.44 -25.49
C ALA A 89 1.55 9.91 -26.74
N HIS A 90 1.96 8.64 -26.74
CA HIS A 90 2.56 8.00 -27.92
C HIS A 90 1.52 7.59 -28.96
N THR A 91 0.27 7.29 -28.57
CA THR A 91 -0.80 6.92 -29.51
C THR A 91 -1.40 8.14 -30.24
N SER A 92 -1.48 9.30 -29.59
CA SER A 92 -2.02 10.53 -30.18
C SER A 92 -1.08 11.22 -31.17
N ALA A 93 0.20 10.84 -31.21
CA ALA A 93 1.21 11.45 -32.09
C ALA A 93 1.24 10.89 -33.52
N GLY A 94 0.35 9.96 -33.91
CA GLY A 94 0.16 9.56 -35.32
C GLY A 94 1.33 8.81 -36.00
N VAL A 95 2.41 8.46 -35.29
CA VAL A 95 3.60 7.82 -35.90
C VAL A 95 3.70 6.32 -35.61
N GLN A 96 3.86 5.54 -36.67
CA GLN A 96 4.35 4.16 -36.70
C GLN A 96 5.43 4.03 -37.78
N PRO A 97 6.45 3.15 -37.70
CA PRO A 97 6.88 2.26 -36.63
C PRO A 97 8.38 2.47 -36.27
N ARG A 98 8.69 3.26 -35.24
CA ARG A 98 9.96 3.17 -34.47
C ARG A 98 9.76 2.55 -33.08
N ARG A 99 8.64 1.84 -32.93
CA ARG A 99 8.00 1.48 -31.66
C ARG A 99 8.84 0.67 -30.67
N HIS A 100 9.78 -0.16 -31.12
CA HIS A 100 10.53 -1.03 -30.21
C HIS A 100 11.77 -0.39 -29.58
N LYS A 101 12.52 0.44 -30.32
CA LYS A 101 13.71 1.11 -29.76
C LYS A 101 13.31 2.22 -28.79
N ASP A 102 12.25 2.96 -29.12
CA ASP A 102 11.77 4.07 -28.28
C ASP A 102 11.10 3.56 -27.00
N ALA A 103 10.35 2.45 -27.07
CA ALA A 103 9.80 1.81 -25.87
C ALA A 103 10.88 1.23 -24.96
N ARG A 104 11.93 0.59 -25.51
CA ARG A 104 13.01 0.00 -24.71
C ARG A 104 13.82 1.06 -23.97
N THR A 105 14.29 2.07 -24.69
CA THR A 105 15.00 3.22 -24.09
C THR A 105 14.17 3.95 -23.04
N PHE A 106 12.84 3.94 -23.19
CA PHE A 106 11.92 4.47 -22.19
C PHE A 106 11.84 3.61 -20.92
N PHE A 107 11.67 2.29 -21.04
CA PHE A 107 11.69 1.39 -19.88
C PHE A 107 13.04 1.44 -19.16
N ASP A 108 14.14 1.61 -19.89
CA ASP A 108 15.47 1.78 -19.31
C ASP A 108 15.54 3.05 -18.45
N LYS A 109 15.01 4.18 -18.93
CA LYS A 109 14.92 5.44 -18.15
C LYS A 109 14.05 5.29 -16.89
N ILE A 110 12.95 4.55 -16.95
CA ILE A 110 12.13 4.27 -15.76
C ILE A 110 12.89 3.39 -14.79
N LYS A 111 13.55 2.34 -15.30
CA LYS A 111 14.31 1.38 -14.50
C LYS A 111 15.44 2.07 -13.72
N GLU A 112 16.15 2.99 -14.35
CA GLU A 112 17.18 3.82 -13.69
C GLU A 112 16.62 4.65 -12.55
N LYS A 113 15.41 5.20 -12.71
CA LYS A 113 14.76 6.04 -11.69
C LYS A 113 13.94 5.26 -10.68
N PHE A 114 13.74 3.96 -10.88
CA PHE A 114 12.81 3.14 -10.12
C PHE A 114 13.06 3.20 -8.60
N PRO A 115 14.31 3.09 -8.10
CA PRO A 115 14.58 3.20 -6.66
C PRO A 115 14.24 4.59 -6.11
N ILE A 116 14.50 5.65 -6.88
CA ILE A 116 14.20 7.04 -6.52
C ILE A 116 12.68 7.23 -6.44
N LEU A 117 11.92 6.69 -7.40
CA LEU A 117 10.46 6.77 -7.42
C LEU A 117 9.84 6.06 -6.21
N ILE A 118 10.32 4.85 -5.90
CA ILE A 118 9.90 4.12 -4.69
C ILE A 118 10.18 4.95 -3.44
N PHE A 119 11.41 5.44 -3.30
CA PHE A 119 11.80 6.20 -2.11
C PHE A 119 11.05 7.54 -1.99
N SER A 120 10.73 8.20 -3.11
CA SER A 120 9.86 9.38 -3.13
C SER A 120 8.43 9.07 -2.68
N CYS A 121 7.87 7.91 -3.01
CA CYS A 121 6.57 7.48 -2.45
C CYS A 121 6.64 7.29 -0.93
N VAL A 122 7.75 6.74 -0.41
CA VAL A 122 7.98 6.61 1.05
C VAL A 122 8.10 7.98 1.71
N GLN A 123 8.84 8.91 1.12
CA GLN A 123 8.94 10.30 1.61
C GLN A 123 7.59 10.98 1.68
N LEU A 124 6.81 10.93 0.59
CA LEU A 124 5.47 11.50 0.55
C LEU A 124 4.55 10.88 1.60
N ALA A 125 4.57 9.56 1.75
CA ALA A 125 3.80 8.87 2.78
C ALA A 125 4.24 9.29 4.20
N SER A 126 5.55 9.45 4.45
CA SER A 126 6.06 9.90 5.75
C SER A 126 5.61 11.33 6.10
N LYS A 127 5.48 12.20 5.09
CA LYS A 127 5.01 13.59 5.23
C LYS A 127 3.50 13.66 5.53
N LEU A 128 2.74 12.63 5.17
CA LEU A 128 1.31 12.53 5.46
C LEU A 128 1.01 11.89 6.82
N SER A 129 1.99 11.20 7.40
CA SER A 129 1.84 10.64 8.75
C SER A 129 1.99 11.75 9.78
N LEU A 130 0.93 11.97 10.56
CA LEU A 130 0.87 13.02 11.59
C LEU A 130 1.74 12.69 12.82
N TYR A 131 2.10 11.41 13.01
CA TYR A 131 2.71 10.90 14.24
C TYR A 131 4.12 10.31 14.06
N SER A 132 4.67 10.33 12.83
CA SER A 132 5.97 9.74 12.50
C SER A 132 7.03 10.80 12.21
N GLN A 133 8.31 10.41 12.34
CA GLN A 133 9.43 11.19 11.84
C GLN A 133 9.26 11.46 10.34
N MET A 134 9.16 12.73 9.97
CA MET A 134 9.07 13.15 8.58
C MET A 134 10.44 13.02 7.91
N ILE A 135 10.51 12.35 6.77
CA ILE A 135 11.73 12.32 5.96
C ILE A 135 11.82 13.63 5.18
N ASN A 136 12.78 14.48 5.54
CA ASN A 136 13.15 15.64 4.74
C ASN A 136 14.14 15.25 3.63
N ASN A 137 14.31 16.14 2.64
CA ASN A 137 15.13 15.84 1.47
C ASN A 137 16.62 15.62 1.80
N LYS A 138 17.15 16.21 2.89
CA LYS A 138 18.54 16.00 3.32
C LYS A 138 18.74 14.58 3.83
N THR A 139 17.85 14.13 4.73
CA THR A 139 17.85 12.75 5.23
C THR A 139 17.65 11.75 4.09
N ALA A 140 16.77 12.07 3.14
CA ALA A 140 16.54 11.27 1.94
C ALA A 140 17.80 11.08 1.08
N VAL A 141 18.52 12.17 0.76
CA VAL A 141 19.77 12.11 -0.01
C VAL A 141 20.81 11.27 0.73
N GLN A 142 20.96 11.48 2.04
CA GLN A 142 21.92 10.73 2.86
C GLN A 142 21.63 9.23 2.86
N PHE A 143 20.37 8.84 3.05
CA PHE A 143 19.97 7.44 3.02
C PHE A 143 20.21 6.81 1.65
N LEU A 144 19.76 7.47 0.57
CA LEU A 144 19.95 6.95 -0.79
C LEU A 144 21.44 6.80 -1.13
N HIS A 145 22.28 7.76 -0.72
CA HIS A 145 23.72 7.66 -0.87
C HIS A 145 24.31 6.47 -0.08
N SER A 146 23.84 6.21 1.14
CA SER A 146 24.32 5.07 1.95
C SER A 146 23.99 3.70 1.33
N VAL A 147 22.96 3.62 0.48
CA VAL A 147 22.60 2.39 -0.25
C VAL A 147 23.12 2.38 -1.70
N GLY A 148 24.06 3.27 -2.02
CA GLY A 148 24.73 3.32 -3.33
C GLY A 148 23.99 4.09 -4.43
N ILE A 149 22.95 4.87 -4.08
CA ILE A 149 22.17 5.67 -5.03
C ILE A 149 22.56 7.14 -4.89
N SER A 150 23.33 7.64 -5.85
CA SER A 150 23.67 9.06 -5.93
C SER A 150 22.50 9.86 -6.50
N VAL A 151 21.99 10.81 -5.73
CA VAL A 151 20.87 11.67 -6.14
C VAL A 151 21.02 13.06 -5.53
N SER A 152 20.65 14.10 -6.30
CA SER A 152 20.60 15.46 -5.78
C SER A 152 19.26 15.75 -5.08
N THR A 153 19.27 16.67 -4.13
CA THR A 153 18.06 17.21 -3.50
C THR A 153 17.03 17.67 -4.54
N GLN A 154 17.49 18.33 -5.61
CA GLN A 154 16.63 18.80 -6.70
C GLN A 154 15.96 17.63 -7.44
N SER A 155 16.68 16.54 -7.72
CA SER A 155 16.11 15.37 -8.39
C SER A 155 15.07 14.66 -7.54
N LEU A 156 15.26 14.60 -6.21
CA LEU A 156 14.26 14.05 -5.30
C LEU A 156 12.99 14.91 -5.28
N PHE A 157 13.15 16.22 -5.13
CA PHE A 157 12.04 17.16 -5.16
C PHE A 157 11.24 17.06 -6.47
N ASN A 158 11.93 16.98 -7.61
CA ASN A 158 11.29 16.81 -8.91
C ASN A 158 10.51 15.48 -9.00
N SER A 159 11.03 14.41 -8.39
CA SER A 159 10.37 13.10 -8.37
C SER A 159 9.11 13.12 -7.49
N GLU A 160 9.17 13.75 -6.31
CA GLU A 160 7.99 13.96 -5.47
C GLU A 160 6.92 14.78 -6.20
N MET A 161 7.30 15.91 -6.80
CA MET A 161 6.39 16.75 -7.57
C MET A 161 5.75 16.02 -8.75
N MET A 162 6.52 15.16 -9.42
CA MET A 162 6.01 14.32 -10.51
C MET A 162 4.95 13.34 -9.99
N ILE A 163 5.19 12.68 -8.85
CA ILE A 163 4.22 11.76 -8.24
C ILE A 163 2.95 12.52 -7.81
N LEU A 164 3.10 13.66 -7.13
CA LEU A 164 1.98 14.51 -6.70
C LEU A 164 1.09 14.93 -7.87
N LYS A 165 1.70 15.47 -8.93
CA LYS A 165 0.98 15.90 -10.14
C LYS A 165 0.32 14.72 -10.85
N ALA A 166 1.03 13.61 -11.01
CA ALA A 166 0.47 12.41 -11.60
C ALA A 166 -0.75 11.92 -10.79
N LEU A 167 -0.70 11.97 -9.47
CA LEU A 167 -1.82 11.58 -8.60
C LEU A 167 -2.88 12.67 -8.41
N GLU A 168 -2.77 13.81 -9.10
CA GLU A 168 -3.66 14.97 -8.92
C GLU A 168 -3.80 15.39 -7.44
N PHE A 169 -2.72 15.26 -6.67
CA PHE A 169 -2.70 15.53 -5.23
C PHE A 169 -3.69 14.68 -4.40
N ARG A 170 -4.30 13.64 -4.98
CA ARG A 170 -5.21 12.72 -4.28
C ARG A 170 -4.42 11.65 -3.54
N LEU A 171 -3.79 12.02 -2.43
CA LEU A 171 -2.89 11.15 -1.67
C LEU A 171 -3.58 10.34 -0.57
N HIS A 172 -4.82 10.67 -0.22
CA HIS A 172 -5.59 9.86 0.69
C HIS A 172 -5.93 8.54 0.01
N VAL A 173 -5.25 7.48 0.43
CA VAL A 173 -5.50 6.11 0.00
C VAL A 173 -6.01 5.29 1.18
N PRO A 174 -6.75 4.20 0.90
CA PRO A 174 -7.02 3.19 1.91
C PRO A 174 -5.70 2.61 2.41
N ASN A 175 -5.55 2.54 3.73
CA ASN A 175 -4.41 1.89 4.35
C ASN A 175 -4.91 0.67 5.12
N PRO A 176 -4.46 -0.54 4.79
CA PRO A 176 -4.98 -1.75 5.41
C PRO A 176 -4.71 -1.83 6.91
N LEU A 177 -3.68 -1.15 7.41
CA LEU A 177 -3.43 -1.06 8.85
C LEU A 177 -4.47 -0.18 9.54
N THR A 178 -4.91 0.93 8.93
CA THR A 178 -6.03 1.74 9.46
C THR A 178 -7.33 0.94 9.55
N TYR A 179 -7.60 0.06 8.58
CA TYR A 179 -8.78 -0.81 8.64
C TYR A 179 -8.69 -1.75 9.84
N MET A 180 -7.52 -2.37 10.06
CA MET A 180 -7.28 -3.24 11.21
C MET A 180 -7.44 -2.48 12.53
N GLU A 181 -6.87 -1.29 12.65
CA GLU A 181 -6.96 -0.45 13.85
C GLU A 181 -8.40 -0.10 14.19
N ILE A 182 -9.20 0.34 13.21
CA ILE A 182 -10.62 0.63 13.40
C ILE A 182 -11.39 -0.63 13.81
N LEU A 183 -11.14 -1.78 13.18
CA LEU A 183 -11.82 -3.03 13.51
C LEU A 183 -11.47 -3.52 14.91
N LEU A 184 -10.21 -3.39 15.34
CA LEU A 184 -9.78 -3.74 16.69
C LEU A 184 -10.35 -2.78 17.74
N GLU A 185 -10.47 -1.49 17.40
CA GLU A 185 -11.14 -0.51 18.26
C GLU A 185 -12.61 -0.88 18.50
N VAL A 186 -13.34 -1.21 17.43
CA VAL A 186 -14.72 -1.68 17.51
C VAL A 186 -14.83 -2.97 18.32
N LEU A 187 -13.91 -3.92 18.10
CA LEU A 187 -13.88 -5.18 18.83
C LEU A 187 -13.65 -4.95 20.33
N GLY A 188 -12.67 -4.13 20.69
CA GLY A 188 -12.35 -3.82 22.08
C GLY A 188 -13.45 -3.02 22.79
N HIS A 189 -14.20 -2.20 22.04
CA HIS A 189 -15.38 -1.50 22.56
C HIS A 189 -16.53 -2.46 22.87
N ASN A 190 -16.81 -3.39 21.95
CA ASN A 190 -17.92 -4.34 22.09
C ASN A 190 -17.62 -5.47 23.08
N GLU A 191 -16.36 -5.88 23.18
CA GLU A 191 -15.92 -6.96 24.06
C GLU A 191 -14.65 -6.54 24.83
N PRO A 192 -14.83 -5.85 25.99
CA PRO A 192 -13.71 -5.31 26.76
C PRO A 192 -12.74 -6.37 27.29
N SER A 193 -13.17 -7.64 27.38
CA SER A 193 -12.36 -8.76 27.87
C SER A 193 -11.26 -9.21 26.89
N ILE A 194 -11.38 -8.87 25.60
CA ILE A 194 -10.41 -9.27 24.57
C ILE A 194 -9.12 -8.44 24.67
N HIS A 195 -7.96 -9.10 24.62
CA HIS A 195 -6.64 -8.46 24.56
C HIS A 195 -6.31 -7.96 23.13
N VAL A 196 -6.94 -6.87 22.71
CA VAL A 196 -6.80 -6.27 21.37
C VAL A 196 -5.35 -5.87 21.03
N GLU A 197 -4.54 -5.54 22.02
CA GLU A 197 -3.13 -5.18 21.85
C GLU A 197 -2.30 -6.38 21.34
N ARG A 198 -2.62 -7.59 21.81
CA ARG A 198 -2.00 -8.82 21.32
C ARG A 198 -2.46 -9.15 19.89
N LEU A 199 -3.75 -8.93 19.61
CA LEU A 199 -4.30 -9.09 18.27
C LEU A 199 -3.71 -8.08 17.28
N TYR A 200 -3.41 -6.87 17.72
CA TYR A 200 -2.72 -5.85 16.91
C TYR A 200 -1.31 -6.30 16.53
N ASP A 201 -0.51 -6.76 17.50
CA ASP A 201 0.84 -7.29 17.26
C ASP A 201 0.82 -8.46 16.26
N MET A 202 -0.11 -9.40 16.43
CA MET A 202 -0.29 -10.53 15.49
C MET A 202 -0.79 -10.05 14.12
N GLY A 203 -1.71 -9.09 14.11
CA GLY A 203 -2.29 -8.50 12.93
C GLY A 203 -1.24 -7.87 12.02
N HIS A 204 -0.26 -7.17 12.58
CA HIS A 204 0.88 -6.64 11.81
C HIS A 204 1.63 -7.72 11.03
N HIS A 205 1.92 -8.85 11.68
CA HIS A 205 2.60 -9.98 11.03
C HIS A 205 1.75 -10.60 9.93
N VAL A 206 0.46 -10.82 10.19
CA VAL A 206 -0.49 -11.35 9.20
C VAL A 206 -0.60 -10.40 8.01
N LEU A 207 -0.75 -9.09 8.26
CA LEU A 207 -0.89 -8.09 7.20
C LEU A 207 0.37 -7.96 6.35
N GLN A 208 1.55 -8.01 6.98
CA GLN A 208 2.83 -8.06 6.26
C GLN A 208 2.92 -9.32 5.38
N PHE A 209 2.58 -10.49 5.92
CA PHE A 209 2.57 -11.75 5.17
C PHE A 209 1.60 -11.69 3.98
N VAL A 210 0.36 -11.23 4.21
CA VAL A 210 -0.66 -11.07 3.17
C VAL A 210 -0.21 -10.11 2.07
N SER A 211 0.49 -9.04 2.44
CA SER A 211 1.03 -8.06 1.48
C SER A 211 2.15 -8.65 0.62
N LEU A 212 3.03 -9.45 1.20
CA LEU A 212 4.14 -10.11 0.50
C LEU A 212 3.68 -11.28 -0.36
N GLN A 213 2.67 -12.02 0.11
CA GLN A 213 2.12 -13.22 -0.54
C GLN A 213 0.78 -12.94 -1.23
N ARG A 214 0.57 -11.68 -1.64
CA ARG A 214 -0.69 -11.20 -2.20
C ARG A 214 -1.19 -12.08 -3.33
N THR A 215 -0.39 -12.31 -4.36
CA THR A 215 -0.82 -13.11 -5.52
C THR A 215 -1.26 -14.53 -5.15
N PRO A 216 -0.42 -15.37 -4.50
CA PRO A 216 -0.84 -16.73 -4.17
C PRO A 216 -2.01 -16.79 -3.20
N ILE A 217 -2.10 -15.87 -2.23
CA ILE A 217 -3.23 -15.81 -1.28
C ILE A 217 -4.54 -15.48 -2.03
N TYR A 218 -4.54 -14.42 -2.83
CA TYR A 218 -5.75 -14.00 -3.55
C TYR A 218 -6.16 -15.01 -4.63
N GLU A 219 -5.20 -15.66 -5.28
CA GLU A 219 -5.50 -16.76 -6.23
C GLU A 219 -6.11 -17.97 -5.52
N THR A 220 -5.60 -18.33 -4.34
CA THR A 220 -6.16 -19.42 -3.53
C THR A 220 -7.57 -19.08 -3.05
N LEU A 221 -7.76 -17.89 -2.47
CA LEU A 221 -9.07 -17.40 -2.04
C LEU A 221 -10.08 -17.38 -3.19
N LEU A 222 -9.66 -16.89 -4.36
CA LEU A 222 -10.49 -16.91 -5.57
C LEU A 222 -10.90 -18.32 -5.96
N LYS A 223 -9.98 -19.28 -6.03
CA LYS A 223 -10.30 -20.67 -6.38
C LYS A 223 -11.27 -21.29 -5.37
N THR A 224 -11.06 -21.03 -4.08
CA THR A 224 -11.92 -21.53 -3.01
C THR A 224 -13.32 -20.94 -3.08
N ILE A 225 -13.45 -19.61 -3.17
CA ILE A 225 -14.75 -18.92 -3.16
C ILE A 225 -15.53 -19.20 -4.44
N SER A 226 -14.86 -19.22 -5.60
CA SER A 226 -15.51 -19.49 -6.88
C SER A 226 -15.75 -20.98 -7.15
N GLN A 227 -15.23 -21.87 -6.29
CA GLN A 227 -15.16 -23.32 -6.53
C GLN A 227 -14.63 -23.69 -7.93
N CYS A 228 -13.77 -22.82 -8.49
CA CYS A 228 -13.26 -22.94 -9.85
C CYS A 228 -11.74 -23.07 -9.81
N LEU A 229 -11.20 -24.20 -10.29
CA LEU A 229 -9.76 -24.46 -10.30
C LEU A 229 -9.01 -23.53 -11.29
N ASN A 230 -9.68 -23.09 -12.35
CA ASN A 230 -9.12 -22.27 -13.42
C ASN A 230 -9.99 -21.01 -13.66
N PRO A 231 -9.99 -20.06 -12.72
CA PRO A 231 -10.81 -18.86 -12.83
C PRO A 231 -10.36 -18.01 -14.02
N THR A 232 -11.32 -17.51 -14.79
CA THR A 232 -11.08 -16.67 -15.96
C THR A 232 -10.41 -15.35 -15.56
N ARG A 233 -9.84 -14.62 -16.54
CA ARG A 233 -9.24 -13.30 -16.29
C ARG A 233 -10.24 -12.31 -15.69
N GLU A 234 -11.52 -12.44 -16.03
CA GLU A 234 -12.61 -11.61 -15.51
C GLU A 234 -12.99 -12.01 -14.08
N GLN A 235 -13.04 -13.31 -13.76
CA GLN A 235 -13.25 -13.77 -12.38
C GLN A 235 -12.08 -13.38 -11.46
N ARG A 236 -10.85 -13.48 -11.95
CA ARG A 236 -9.65 -12.97 -11.27
C ARG A 236 -9.74 -11.49 -11.00
N TYR A 237 -10.28 -10.72 -11.95
CA TYR A 237 -10.53 -9.31 -11.76
C TYR A 237 -11.54 -9.10 -10.63
N HIS A 238 -12.74 -9.70 -10.70
CA HIS A 238 -13.84 -9.50 -9.74
C HIS A 238 -13.52 -9.87 -8.28
N ILE A 239 -12.79 -10.96 -8.01
CA ILE A 239 -12.45 -11.34 -6.62
C ILE A 239 -11.20 -10.62 -6.11
N CYS A 240 -10.28 -10.22 -7.00
CA CYS A 240 -9.25 -9.24 -6.64
C CYS A 240 -9.88 -7.89 -6.22
N LEU A 241 -11.11 -7.58 -6.67
CA LEU A 241 -11.92 -6.49 -6.13
C LEU A 241 -12.48 -6.90 -4.75
N ALA A 242 -13.27 -7.97 -4.66
CA ALA A 242 -13.99 -8.35 -3.43
C ALA A 242 -13.09 -8.66 -2.21
N ALA A 243 -11.90 -9.24 -2.43
CA ALA A 243 -10.98 -9.65 -1.37
C ALA A 243 -10.11 -8.51 -0.81
N MET A 244 -10.30 -7.27 -1.27
CA MET A 244 -9.58 -6.11 -0.72
C MET A 244 -10.16 -5.70 0.64
N PHE A 245 -9.71 -6.43 1.66
CA PHE A 245 -9.50 -6.02 3.05
C PHE A 245 -10.56 -6.31 4.13
N PRO A 246 -11.86 -6.00 4.05
CA PRO A 246 -12.76 -6.27 5.18
C PRO A 246 -12.92 -7.75 5.48
N ASP A 247 -13.17 -8.60 4.48
CA ASP A 247 -13.53 -10.00 4.73
C ASP A 247 -12.33 -10.87 5.13
N VAL A 248 -11.14 -10.61 4.58
CA VAL A 248 -9.93 -11.36 4.94
C VAL A 248 -9.40 -10.94 6.31
N LEU A 249 -9.49 -9.65 6.68
CA LEU A 249 -9.17 -9.20 8.05
C LEU A 249 -10.25 -9.64 9.03
N ALA A 250 -11.54 -9.56 8.69
CA ALA A 250 -12.61 -10.05 9.56
C ALA A 250 -12.52 -11.56 9.75
N GLN A 251 -12.24 -12.34 8.70
CA GLN A 251 -12.00 -13.77 8.80
C GLN A 251 -10.70 -14.09 9.54
N ALA A 252 -9.62 -13.32 9.36
CA ALA A 252 -8.39 -13.50 10.11
C ALA A 252 -8.57 -13.14 11.59
N VAL A 253 -9.27 -12.06 11.92
CA VAL A 253 -9.63 -11.68 13.28
C VAL A 253 -10.54 -12.73 13.91
N THR A 254 -11.56 -13.20 13.18
CA THR A 254 -12.43 -14.30 13.64
C THR A 254 -11.64 -15.59 13.85
N ALA A 255 -10.72 -15.95 12.95
CA ALA A 255 -9.86 -17.11 13.09
C ALA A 255 -8.87 -16.97 14.25
N MET A 256 -8.35 -15.76 14.51
CA MET A 256 -7.49 -15.47 15.66
C MET A 256 -8.26 -15.52 16.99
N VAL A 257 -9.55 -15.15 17.00
CA VAL A 257 -10.45 -15.28 18.17
C VAL A 257 -10.86 -16.74 18.40
N VAL A 258 -11.01 -17.55 17.36
CA VAL A 258 -11.38 -18.98 17.47
C VAL A 258 -10.17 -19.87 17.83
N ALA A 259 -8.94 -19.44 17.50
CA ALA A 259 -7.71 -20.19 17.75
C ALA A 259 -6.97 -19.80 19.04
N GLY A 260 -7.46 -18.80 19.78
CA GLY A 260 -6.95 -18.36 21.08
C GLY A 260 -7.87 -18.78 22.22
#